data_AF-A0A415HAC6-F1
#
_entry.id   AF-A0A415HAC6-F1
#
_cell.length_a   1.000
_cell.length_b   1.000
_cell.length_c   1.000
_cell.angle_alpha   90.00
_cell.angle_beta   90.00
_cell.angle_gamma   90.00
#
_symmetry.space_group_name_H-M   'P 1'
#
loop_
_entity.id
_entity.type
_entity.pdbx_description
1 polymer ?
#
loop_
_entity_poly.entity_id
_entity_poly.type
_entity_poly.pdbx_seq_one_letter_code
_entity_poly.pdbx_strand_id
1 'polypeptide(L)'
;MAITSDLDNIVKWFEEEVCPGILLKVPDDKVNDGGYNVQTAHPAAFAMYIPTQDRKPPDVAAPIPSLCVQLLKGKQAPAQHIGQMTIQLALATWNPGQHGSEMAVPEQDPQALGGVKYRREPSENFKRNLEGWRDVWSFTDNVLQAIENTEYIAGLRLVKENGIEYGPFTEDGALVSYYPYWFCWVQFTLEHGLARKIPADYEKLL
;
A
#
# COMPACT_ATOMS: atom_id res chain seq x y z
N MET A 1 -19.74 11.41 -11.27
CA MET A 1 -18.41 10.76 -11.21
C MET A 1 -17.40 11.67 -11.90
N ALA A 2 -16.36 12.03 -11.15
CA ALA A 2 -15.23 12.81 -11.62
C ALA A 2 -13.97 12.03 -11.19
N ILE A 3 -12.97 12.01 -12.07
CA ILE A 3 -11.74 11.22 -11.89
C ILE A 3 -11.10 11.46 -10.51
N THR A 4 -11.12 12.69 -10.02
CA THR A 4 -10.58 13.06 -8.71
C THR A 4 -11.36 12.41 -7.57
N SER A 5 -12.69 12.46 -7.60
CA SER A 5 -13.53 11.81 -6.59
C SER A 5 -13.40 10.30 -6.61
N ASP A 6 -13.24 9.70 -7.80
CA ASP A 6 -13.02 8.26 -7.92
C ASP A 6 -11.67 7.87 -7.28
N LEU A 7 -10.61 8.66 -7.51
CA LEU A 7 -9.31 8.46 -6.86
C LEU A 7 -9.39 8.62 -5.34
N ASP A 8 -10.04 9.66 -4.83
CA ASP A 8 -10.20 9.89 -3.39
C ASP A 8 -10.93 8.70 -2.73
N ASN A 9 -11.97 8.18 -3.37
CA ASN A 9 -12.72 7.04 -2.85
C ASN A 9 -11.92 5.73 -2.92
N ILE A 10 -11.10 5.54 -3.97
CA ILE A 10 -10.20 4.36 -4.05
C ILE A 10 -9.15 4.42 -2.93
N VAL A 11 -8.53 5.58 -2.69
CA VAL A 11 -7.58 5.78 -1.59
C VAL A 11 -8.23 5.43 -0.27
N LYS A 12 -9.41 5.98 -0.01
CA LYS A 12 -10.19 5.71 1.20
C LYS A 12 -10.50 4.22 1.37
N TRP A 13 -10.86 3.53 0.30
CA TRP A 13 -11.12 2.09 0.34
C TRP A 13 -9.87 1.30 0.80
N PHE A 14 -8.69 1.61 0.27
CA PHE A 14 -7.45 0.95 0.74
C PHE A 14 -7.08 1.32 2.18
N GLU A 15 -7.32 2.57 2.57
CA GLU A 15 -7.11 3.06 3.93
C GLU A 15 -7.98 2.32 4.95
N GLU A 16 -9.23 2.00 4.59
CA GLU A 16 -10.19 1.35 5.48
C GLU A 16 -10.07 -0.19 5.45
N GLU A 17 -9.89 -0.80 4.28
CA GLU A 17 -10.00 -2.25 4.10
C GLU A 17 -8.64 -2.98 4.14
N VAL A 18 -7.54 -2.31 3.81
CA VAL A 18 -6.23 -2.96 3.64
C VAL A 18 -5.22 -2.49 4.67
N CYS A 19 -4.96 -1.18 4.74
CA CYS A 19 -3.94 -0.61 5.61
C CYS A 19 -4.03 -1.03 7.09
N PRO A 20 -5.22 -1.16 7.73
CA PRO A 20 -5.32 -1.52 9.15
C PRO A 20 -4.84 -2.95 9.45
N GLY A 21 -4.80 -3.84 8.44
CA GLY A 21 -4.34 -5.22 8.59
C GLY A 21 -2.81 -5.37 8.59
N ILE A 22 -2.07 -4.30 8.27
CA ILE A 22 -0.62 -4.35 8.03
C ILE A 22 0.09 -3.46 9.05
N LEU A 23 1.19 -3.96 9.61
CA LEU A 23 1.99 -3.23 10.59
C LEU A 23 3.47 -3.27 10.17
N LEU A 24 4.06 -2.10 9.93
CA LEU A 24 5.41 -1.97 9.35
C LEU A 24 6.22 -0.92 10.09
N LYS A 25 7.55 -1.01 9.99
CA LYS A 25 8.47 -0.06 10.65
C LYS A 25 8.34 1.35 10.09
N VAL A 26 8.44 2.32 10.98
CA VAL A 26 8.45 3.76 10.65
C VAL A 26 9.90 4.24 10.55
N PRO A 27 10.34 4.83 9.43
CA PRO A 27 11.69 5.35 9.32
C PRO A 27 11.96 6.46 10.35
N ASP A 28 13.18 6.47 10.89
CA ASP A 28 13.75 7.63 11.59
C ASP A 28 14.82 8.24 10.69
N ASP A 29 14.65 9.51 10.35
CA ASP A 29 15.55 10.24 9.45
C ASP A 29 16.97 10.41 10.02
N LYS A 30 17.16 10.20 11.32
CA LYS A 30 18.44 10.39 12.02
C LYS A 30 19.11 9.08 12.43
N VAL A 31 18.34 8.02 12.67
CA VAL A 31 18.87 6.77 13.26
C VAL A 31 18.35 5.55 12.51
N ASN A 32 19.26 4.76 11.93
CA ASN A 32 18.94 3.55 11.18
C ASN A 32 19.83 2.34 11.57
N ASP A 33 20.33 2.37 12.80
CA ASP A 33 21.18 1.35 13.40
C ASP A 33 20.57 0.85 14.73
N GLY A 34 21.35 0.20 15.59
CA GLY A 34 20.86 -0.32 16.86
C GLY A 34 20.37 0.72 17.86
N GLY A 35 20.64 2.01 17.63
CA GLY A 35 20.07 3.10 18.41
C GLY A 35 18.63 3.44 18.02
N TYR A 36 18.11 2.88 16.92
CA TYR A 36 16.75 3.13 16.48
C TYR A 36 15.75 2.50 17.45
N ASN A 37 14.89 3.34 18.03
CA ASN A 37 13.78 2.87 18.84
C ASN A 37 12.67 2.39 17.92
N VAL A 38 12.50 1.07 17.83
CA VAL A 38 11.55 0.45 16.89
C VAL A 38 10.14 0.97 17.09
N GLN A 39 9.64 1.65 16.06
CA GLN A 39 8.28 2.12 15.95
C GLN A 39 7.61 1.47 14.75
N THR A 40 6.35 1.13 14.90
CA THR A 40 5.55 0.54 13.83
C THR A 40 4.25 1.28 13.64
N ALA A 41 3.80 1.40 12.40
CA ALA A 41 2.54 2.02 12.03
C ALA A 41 1.84 1.24 10.91
N HIS A 42 0.53 1.45 10.80
CA HIS A 42 -0.22 1.05 9.62
C HIS A 42 0.20 1.92 8.43
N PRO A 43 0.26 1.38 7.19
CA PRO A 43 0.58 2.16 6.01
C PRO A 43 -0.40 3.32 5.82
N ALA A 44 0.11 4.51 5.50
CA ALA A 44 -0.74 5.61 5.06
C ALA A 44 -1.18 5.40 3.59
N ALA A 45 -2.38 5.85 3.24
CA ALA A 45 -2.86 5.80 1.86
C ALA A 45 -2.79 7.20 1.20
N PHE A 46 -2.27 7.30 -0.02
CA PHE A 46 -2.11 8.57 -0.74
C PHE A 46 -2.64 8.50 -2.17
N ALA A 47 -3.02 9.66 -2.72
CA ALA A 47 -3.36 9.81 -4.14
C ALA A 47 -2.16 10.36 -4.93
N MET A 48 -1.85 9.73 -6.06
CA MET A 48 -0.87 10.10 -7.10
C MET A 48 0.61 10.13 -6.67
N TYR A 49 0.93 10.70 -5.51
CA TYR A 49 2.29 10.93 -5.03
C TYR A 49 2.43 10.60 -3.55
N ILE A 50 3.57 10.00 -3.18
CA ILE A 50 3.98 9.86 -1.78
C ILE A 50 4.59 11.21 -1.35
N PRO A 51 4.05 11.87 -0.30
CA PRO A 51 4.59 13.14 0.16
C PRO A 51 5.97 12.96 0.79
N THR A 52 6.79 14.00 0.73
CA THR A 52 8.02 14.07 1.52
C THR A 52 7.70 14.36 2.99
N GLN A 53 8.66 14.11 3.90
CA GLN A 53 8.47 14.32 5.34
C GLN A 53 7.99 15.74 5.69
N ASP A 54 8.47 16.76 4.98
CA ASP A 54 8.09 18.18 5.15
C ASP A 54 6.71 18.54 4.58
N ARG A 55 6.12 17.66 3.76
CA ARG A 55 4.86 17.90 3.03
C ARG A 55 3.77 16.90 3.38
N LYS A 56 3.97 16.08 4.41
CA LYS A 56 2.97 15.09 4.84
C LYS A 56 1.75 15.78 5.46
N PRO A 57 0.54 15.20 5.31
CA PRO A 57 -0.63 15.66 6.04
C PRO A 57 -0.41 15.70 7.56
N PRO A 58 -1.06 16.62 8.31
CA PRO A 58 -0.83 16.79 9.75
C PRO A 58 -1.10 15.54 10.60
N ASP A 59 -2.02 14.71 10.14
CA ASP A 59 -2.53 13.48 10.76
C ASP A 59 -1.70 12.23 10.44
N VAL A 60 -0.84 12.29 9.43
CA VAL A 60 0.02 11.16 9.05
C VAL A 60 1.33 11.21 9.84
N ALA A 61 1.63 10.16 10.60
CA ALA A 61 2.84 10.07 11.42
C ALA A 61 4.13 10.14 10.57
N ALA A 62 4.18 9.35 9.50
CA ALA A 62 5.29 9.31 8.55
C ALA A 62 4.77 8.96 7.14
N PRO A 63 5.42 9.47 6.07
CA PRO A 63 5.04 9.18 4.69
C PRO A 63 5.33 7.74 4.26
N ILE A 64 6.14 6.99 5.02
CA ILE A 64 6.43 5.57 4.82
C ILE A 64 6.29 4.91 6.19
N PRO A 65 5.67 3.73 6.32
CA PRO A 65 5.11 2.86 5.27
C PRO A 65 3.87 3.48 4.58
N SER A 66 3.67 3.18 3.30
CA SER A 66 2.52 3.72 2.56
C SER A 66 2.09 2.92 1.34
N LEU A 67 0.83 3.10 0.95
CA LEU A 67 0.25 2.71 -0.33
C LEU A 67 -0.20 3.97 -1.09
N CYS A 68 0.30 4.16 -2.30
CA CYS A 68 -0.05 5.30 -3.13
C CYS A 68 -0.83 4.86 -4.37
N VAL A 69 -2.04 5.37 -4.54
CA VAL A 69 -2.93 5.08 -5.68
C VAL A 69 -2.62 6.03 -6.82
N GLN A 70 -2.14 5.50 -7.94
CA GLN A 70 -1.75 6.26 -9.13
C GLN A 70 -2.64 5.91 -10.32
N LEU A 71 -3.15 6.93 -11.01
CA LEU A 71 -3.83 6.74 -12.30
C LEU A 71 -2.79 6.74 -13.42
N LEU A 72 -2.61 5.60 -14.09
CA LEU A 72 -1.69 5.49 -15.22
C LEU A 72 -2.33 5.88 -16.54
N LYS A 73 -3.54 5.35 -16.80
CA LYS A 73 -4.27 5.60 -18.03
C LYS A 73 -5.77 5.50 -17.78
N GLY A 74 -6.54 6.25 -18.55
CA GLY A 74 -7.99 6.16 -18.60
C GLY A 74 -8.48 5.97 -20.03
N LYS A 75 -9.57 5.23 -20.19
CA LYS A 75 -10.28 5.06 -21.47
C LYS A 75 -11.76 5.30 -21.25
N GLN A 76 -12.40 6.03 -22.17
CA GLN A 76 -13.84 6.25 -22.13
C GLN A 76 -14.46 5.73 -23.42
N ALA A 77 -15.59 5.06 -23.29
CA ALA A 77 -16.47 4.65 -24.38
C ALA A 77 -17.82 5.37 -24.22
N PRO A 78 -17.93 6.65 -24.66
CA PRO A 78 -19.13 7.46 -24.40
C PRO A 78 -20.41 6.85 -24.96
N ALA A 79 -20.36 6.21 -26.12
CA ALA A 79 -21.50 5.54 -26.74
C ALA A 79 -22.04 4.35 -25.91
N GLN A 80 -21.18 3.74 -25.08
CA GLN A 80 -21.54 2.62 -24.20
C GLN A 80 -21.79 3.09 -22.76
N HIS A 81 -21.64 4.39 -22.49
CA HIS A 81 -21.70 4.96 -21.14
C HIS A 81 -20.74 4.28 -20.14
N ILE A 82 -19.56 3.85 -20.59
CA ILE A 82 -18.56 3.15 -19.76
C ILE A 82 -17.21 3.88 -19.79
N GLY A 83 -16.55 3.98 -18.63
CA GLY A 83 -15.17 4.42 -18.47
C GLY A 83 -14.33 3.36 -17.75
N GLN A 84 -13.05 3.28 -18.09
CA GLN A 84 -12.08 2.39 -17.45
C GLN A 84 -10.84 3.19 -17.01
N MET A 85 -10.27 2.81 -15.88
CA MET A 85 -9.09 3.40 -15.28
C MET A 85 -8.10 2.29 -14.93
N THR A 86 -6.87 2.41 -15.41
CA THR A 86 -5.78 1.55 -14.94
C THR A 86 -5.12 2.22 -13.75
N ILE A 87 -5.23 1.55 -12.61
CA ILE A 87 -4.69 1.98 -11.33
C ILE A 87 -3.40 1.23 -11.10
N GLN A 88 -2.37 1.95 -10.65
CA GLN A 88 -1.14 1.38 -10.11
C GLN A 88 -1.02 1.80 -8.65
N LEU A 89 -0.89 0.83 -7.77
CA LEU A 89 -0.52 1.04 -6.38
C LEU A 89 1.00 1.05 -6.31
N ALA A 90 1.58 2.08 -5.69
CA ALA A 90 2.98 2.08 -5.29
C ALA A 90 3.05 1.80 -3.79
N LEU A 91 3.64 0.66 -3.44
CA LEU A 91 3.81 0.20 -2.06
C LEU A 91 5.23 0.53 -1.60
N ALA A 92 5.35 1.19 -0.46
CA ALA A 92 6.61 1.64 0.09
C ALA A 92 6.79 1.16 1.53
N THR A 93 7.94 0.58 1.82
CA THR A 93 8.32 0.14 3.16
C THR A 93 9.75 0.55 3.48
N TRP A 94 10.08 0.55 4.77
CA TRP A 94 11.42 0.85 5.26
C TRP A 94 11.85 -0.25 6.22
N ASN A 95 13.04 -0.81 6.01
CA ASN A 95 13.63 -1.75 6.95
C ASN A 95 15.16 -1.77 6.79
N PRO A 96 15.92 -1.26 7.78
CA PRO A 96 17.39 -1.24 7.76
C PRO A 96 18.02 -2.53 8.32
N GLY A 97 17.20 -3.48 8.77
CA GLY A 97 17.65 -4.70 9.42
C GLY A 97 16.84 -5.07 10.65
N GLN A 98 17.30 -6.13 11.31
CA GLN A 98 16.62 -6.72 12.45
C GLN A 98 17.13 -6.09 13.75
N HIS A 99 16.23 -5.52 14.55
CA HIS A 99 16.53 -5.01 15.88
C HIS A 99 16.20 -6.08 16.92
N GLY A 100 16.98 -6.15 18.01
CA GLY A 100 16.78 -7.19 19.03
C GLY A 100 15.40 -7.15 19.70
N SER A 101 14.79 -5.96 19.80
CA SER A 101 13.43 -5.79 20.33
C SER A 101 12.35 -6.50 19.51
N GLU A 102 12.65 -6.89 18.27
CA GLU A 102 11.78 -7.63 17.37
C GLU A 102 11.92 -9.15 17.53
N MET A 103 12.99 -9.63 18.15
CA MET A 103 13.23 -11.05 18.34
C MET A 103 12.54 -11.56 19.60
N ALA A 104 11.51 -12.38 19.40
CA ALA A 104 10.84 -13.12 20.46
C ALA A 104 11.53 -14.48 20.64
N VAL A 105 12.32 -14.62 21.70
CA VAL A 105 13.01 -15.86 22.05
C VAL A 105 12.08 -16.71 22.92
N PRO A 106 11.81 -17.98 22.54
CA PRO A 106 11.04 -18.88 23.38
C PRO A 106 11.83 -19.23 24.65
N GLU A 107 11.18 -19.09 25.79
CA GLU A 107 11.70 -19.42 27.12
C GLU A 107 10.73 -20.41 27.75
N GLN A 108 11.25 -21.53 28.26
CA GLN A 108 10.39 -22.52 28.93
C GLN A 108 9.80 -21.91 30.21
N ASP A 109 8.48 -21.99 30.32
CA ASP A 109 7.76 -21.58 31.51
C ASP A 109 6.66 -22.60 31.82
N PRO A 110 6.84 -23.45 32.85
CA PRO A 110 5.85 -24.45 33.24
C PRO A 110 4.48 -23.86 33.63
N GLN A 111 4.39 -22.56 33.90
CA GLN A 111 3.15 -21.87 34.26
C GLN A 111 2.45 -21.22 33.05
N ALA A 112 3.12 -21.12 31.90
CA ALA A 112 2.52 -20.59 30.67
C ALA A 112 1.68 -21.65 29.95
N LEU A 113 0.58 -21.24 29.33
CA LEU A 113 -0.25 -22.11 28.50
C LEU A 113 0.59 -22.59 27.30
N GLY A 114 0.90 -23.89 27.23
CA GLY A 114 1.81 -24.45 26.23
C GLY A 114 3.28 -24.55 26.66
N GLY A 115 3.62 -24.23 27.91
CA GLY A 115 4.94 -24.48 28.49
C GLY A 115 6.05 -23.53 28.00
N VAL A 116 5.71 -22.52 27.22
CA VAL A 116 6.65 -21.56 26.61
C VAL A 116 6.09 -20.15 26.78
N LYS A 117 6.93 -19.24 27.28
CA LYS A 117 6.74 -17.79 27.18
C LYS A 117 7.73 -17.22 26.18
N TYR A 118 7.49 -16.01 25.69
CA TYR A 118 8.40 -15.34 24.77
C TYR A 118 9.03 -14.13 25.46
N ARG A 119 10.36 -14.07 25.46
CA ARG A 119 11.14 -12.92 25.93
C ARG A 119 11.64 -12.14 24.72
N ARG A 120 11.56 -10.81 24.77
CA ARG A 120 12.18 -9.94 23.75
C ARG A 120 13.65 -9.72 24.07
N GLU A 121 14.52 -9.79 23.06
CA GLU A 121 15.93 -9.44 23.25
C GLU A 121 16.15 -7.92 23.40
N PRO A 122 17.24 -7.49 24.05
CA PRO A 122 17.63 -6.08 24.10
C PRO A 122 17.86 -5.52 22.68
N SER A 123 17.52 -4.25 22.46
CA SER A 123 17.67 -3.57 21.15
C SER A 123 19.12 -3.49 20.65
N GLU A 124 20.11 -3.65 21.53
CA GLU A 124 21.55 -3.64 21.22
C GLU A 124 21.97 -4.72 20.21
N ASN A 125 21.17 -5.78 20.03
CA ASN A 125 21.42 -6.87 19.08
C ASN A 125 21.06 -6.52 17.62
N PHE A 126 21.15 -5.25 17.21
CA PHE A 126 20.83 -4.87 15.84
C PHE A 126 21.76 -5.54 14.82
N LYS A 127 21.12 -6.19 13.84
CA LYS A 127 21.79 -6.80 12.69
C LYS A 127 21.28 -6.15 11.41
N ARG A 128 22.11 -5.28 10.86
CA ARG A 128 21.92 -4.75 9.51
C ARG A 128 21.82 -5.91 8.51
N ASN A 129 20.79 -5.87 7.67
CA ASN A 129 20.59 -6.85 6.61
C ASN A 129 19.83 -6.22 5.45
N LEU A 130 19.74 -6.95 4.34
CA LEU A 130 19.00 -6.55 3.14
C LEU A 130 17.65 -7.27 3.03
N GLU A 131 17.11 -7.81 4.12
CA GLU A 131 15.90 -8.65 4.08
C GLU A 131 14.59 -7.83 4.09
N GLY A 132 14.67 -6.50 4.07
CA GLY A 132 13.50 -5.62 4.02
C GLY A 132 12.65 -5.78 2.76
N TRP A 133 13.17 -6.42 1.70
CA TRP A 133 12.34 -6.83 0.56
C TRP A 133 11.17 -7.72 0.99
N ARG A 134 11.31 -8.53 2.06
CA ARG A 134 10.25 -9.40 2.55
C ARG A 134 9.04 -8.60 3.03
N ASP A 135 9.28 -7.46 3.67
CA ASP A 135 8.22 -6.62 4.22
C ASP A 135 7.35 -6.04 3.09
N VAL A 136 7.96 -5.54 2.02
CA VAL A 136 7.21 -5.00 0.88
C VAL A 136 6.48 -6.10 0.10
N TRP A 137 7.05 -7.31 0.00
CA TRP A 137 6.40 -8.44 -0.66
C TRP A 137 5.26 -9.02 0.18
N SER A 138 5.41 -9.11 1.51
CA SER A 138 4.30 -9.45 2.41
C SER A 138 3.20 -8.39 2.37
N PHE A 139 3.55 -7.10 2.27
CA PHE A 139 2.56 -6.05 2.03
C PHE A 139 1.85 -6.24 0.68
N THR A 140 2.60 -6.56 -0.37
CA THR A 140 2.07 -6.83 -1.71
C THR A 140 1.08 -7.99 -1.68
N ASP A 141 1.40 -9.09 -1.00
CA ASP A 141 0.51 -10.25 -0.87
C ASP A 141 -0.81 -9.89 -0.18
N ASN A 142 -0.77 -9.10 0.90
CA ASN A 142 -1.99 -8.64 1.57
C ASN A 142 -2.86 -7.76 0.67
N VAL A 143 -2.23 -6.89 -0.13
CA VAL A 143 -2.92 -6.04 -1.12
C VAL A 143 -3.55 -6.90 -2.23
N LEU A 144 -2.81 -7.86 -2.77
CA LEU A 144 -3.31 -8.79 -3.79
C LEU A 144 -4.49 -9.59 -3.26
N GLN A 145 -4.37 -10.16 -2.05
CA GLN A 145 -5.44 -10.90 -1.40
C GLN A 145 -6.71 -10.03 -1.24
N ALA A 146 -6.58 -8.77 -0.84
CA ALA A 146 -7.73 -7.87 -0.72
C ALA A 146 -8.40 -7.58 -2.06
N ILE A 147 -7.62 -7.35 -3.12
CA ILE A 147 -8.13 -7.08 -4.47
C ILE A 147 -8.80 -8.33 -5.07
N GLU A 148 -8.19 -9.50 -4.92
CA GLU A 148 -8.69 -10.77 -5.46
C GLU A 148 -10.04 -11.16 -4.85
N ASN A 149 -10.23 -10.87 -3.56
CA ASN A 149 -11.43 -11.22 -2.80
C ASN A 149 -12.57 -10.21 -2.94
N THR A 150 -12.41 -9.13 -3.72
CA THR A 150 -13.48 -8.18 -4.01
C THR A 150 -13.89 -8.19 -5.48
N GLU A 151 -15.12 -7.78 -5.75
CA GLU A 151 -15.63 -7.49 -7.10
C GLU A 151 -15.69 -5.99 -7.38
N TYR A 152 -15.68 -5.17 -6.33
CA TYR A 152 -15.81 -3.72 -6.41
C TYR A 152 -14.83 -3.04 -5.46
N ILE A 153 -14.18 -1.98 -5.94
CA ILE A 153 -13.35 -1.09 -5.13
C ILE A 153 -13.97 0.29 -5.22
N ALA A 154 -14.34 0.87 -4.08
CA ALA A 154 -15.00 2.18 -4.04
C ALA A 154 -16.28 2.28 -4.92
N GLY A 155 -17.01 1.18 -5.09
CA GLY A 155 -18.19 1.11 -5.97
C GLY A 155 -17.88 1.01 -7.47
N LEU A 156 -16.60 0.97 -7.85
CA LEU A 156 -16.12 0.76 -9.23
C LEU A 156 -15.89 -0.73 -9.45
N ARG A 157 -16.33 -1.27 -10.59
CA ARG A 157 -16.19 -2.70 -10.90
C ARG A 157 -14.73 -3.03 -11.15
N LEU A 158 -14.22 -4.07 -10.51
CA LEU A 158 -12.91 -4.62 -10.83
C LEU A 158 -13.00 -5.44 -12.14
N VAL A 159 -12.19 -5.08 -13.13
CA VAL A 159 -12.14 -5.78 -14.43
C VAL A 159 -11.15 -6.93 -14.36
N LYS A 160 -11.53 -8.01 -13.68
CA LYS A 160 -10.68 -9.20 -13.45
C LYS A 160 -10.24 -9.86 -14.76
N GLU A 161 -10.99 -9.68 -15.83
CA GLU A 161 -10.68 -10.22 -17.16
C GLU A 161 -9.38 -9.65 -17.75
N ASN A 162 -8.95 -8.46 -17.28
CA ASN A 162 -7.68 -7.86 -17.68
C ASN A 162 -6.48 -8.34 -16.85
N GLY A 163 -6.71 -9.18 -15.83
CA GLY A 163 -5.69 -9.61 -14.88
C GLY A 163 -5.26 -8.52 -13.89
N ILE A 164 -4.44 -8.95 -12.93
CA ILE A 164 -3.75 -8.09 -11.95
C ILE A 164 -2.26 -8.36 -12.14
N GLU A 165 -1.50 -7.30 -12.39
CA GLU A 165 -0.05 -7.38 -12.56
C GLU A 165 0.64 -6.81 -11.31
N TYR A 166 1.84 -7.29 -11.01
CA TYR A 166 2.62 -6.76 -9.89
C TYR A 166 4.11 -6.96 -10.16
N GLY A 167 4.94 -6.17 -9.49
CA GLY A 167 6.38 -6.29 -9.63
C GLY A 167 7.16 -5.29 -8.79
N PRO A 168 8.50 -5.40 -8.77
CA PRO A 168 9.35 -4.38 -8.20
C PRO A 168 9.42 -3.16 -9.13
N PHE A 169 9.76 -1.99 -8.58
CA PHE A 169 10.14 -0.85 -9.41
C PHE A 169 11.51 -1.08 -10.07
N THR A 170 11.63 -0.68 -11.33
CA THR A 170 12.86 -0.78 -12.11
C THR A 170 13.22 0.56 -12.74
N GLU A 171 14.50 0.89 -12.77
CA GLU A 171 15.07 2.07 -13.45
C GLU A 171 16.18 1.57 -14.38
N ASP A 172 16.13 1.93 -15.67
CA ASP A 172 17.05 1.45 -16.71
C ASP A 172 17.21 -0.09 -16.77
N GLY A 173 16.15 -0.84 -16.47
CA GLY A 173 16.14 -2.30 -16.46
C GLY A 173 16.80 -2.94 -15.23
N ALA A 174 17.28 -2.14 -14.27
CA ALA A 174 17.77 -2.60 -12.99
C ALA A 174 16.69 -2.43 -11.90
N LEU A 175 16.71 -3.29 -10.88
CA LEU A 175 15.88 -3.11 -9.70
C LEU A 175 16.28 -1.82 -8.98
N VAL A 176 15.28 -1.00 -8.65
CA VAL A 176 15.48 0.20 -7.86
C VAL A 176 15.97 -0.21 -6.46
N SER A 177 17.16 0.27 -6.10
CA SER A 177 17.77 0.02 -4.79
C SER A 177 17.94 1.34 -4.04
N TYR A 178 17.01 1.61 -3.13
CA TYR A 178 17.06 2.77 -2.25
C TYR A 178 17.22 2.35 -0.79
N TYR A 179 18.02 1.30 -0.55
CA TYR A 179 18.27 0.79 0.80
C TYR A 179 18.48 1.95 1.79
N PRO A 180 17.73 2.00 2.92
CA PRO A 180 16.88 0.94 3.50
C PRO A 180 15.40 0.92 3.06
N TYR A 181 15.02 1.60 1.98
CA TYR A 181 13.66 1.63 1.45
C TYR A 181 13.43 0.60 0.35
N TRP A 182 12.22 0.05 0.31
CA TRP A 182 11.82 -1.01 -0.60
C TRP A 182 10.47 -0.71 -1.23
N PHE A 183 10.36 -0.94 -2.55
CA PHE A 183 9.19 -0.54 -3.33
C PHE A 183 8.72 -1.65 -4.27
N CYS A 184 7.41 -1.86 -4.29
CA CYS A 184 6.72 -2.72 -5.26
C CYS A 184 5.51 -1.99 -5.82
N TRP A 185 5.03 -2.44 -6.96
CA TRP A 185 3.78 -1.96 -7.56
C TRP A 185 2.80 -3.10 -7.80
N VAL A 186 1.51 -2.75 -7.76
CA VAL A 186 0.39 -3.61 -8.14
C VAL A 186 -0.50 -2.84 -9.10
N GLN A 187 -0.85 -3.41 -10.25
CA GLN A 187 -1.62 -2.76 -11.30
C GLN A 187 -2.88 -3.56 -11.63
N PHE A 188 -4.01 -2.87 -11.71
CA PHE A 188 -5.31 -3.46 -12.08
C PHE A 188 -6.20 -2.44 -12.79
N THR A 189 -7.33 -2.89 -13.31
CA THR A 189 -8.28 -2.03 -14.03
C THR A 189 -9.61 -1.94 -13.29
N LEU A 190 -10.09 -0.71 -13.10
CA LEU A 190 -11.43 -0.42 -12.58
C LEU A 190 -12.32 0.15 -13.69
N GLU A 191 -13.61 -0.17 -13.63
CA GLU A 191 -14.63 0.28 -14.56
C GLU A 191 -15.75 1.04 -13.84
N HIS A 192 -16.24 2.10 -14.48
CA HIS A 192 -17.26 2.99 -13.94
C HIS A 192 -18.24 3.42 -15.02
N GLY A 193 -19.47 3.77 -14.60
CA GLY A 193 -20.47 4.34 -15.50
C GLY A 193 -20.17 5.79 -15.89
N LEU A 194 -20.49 6.17 -17.12
CA LEU A 194 -20.47 7.56 -17.59
C LEU A 194 -21.86 8.18 -17.51
N ALA A 195 -22.23 8.67 -16.34
CA ALA A 195 -23.40 9.53 -16.18
C ALA A 195 -23.03 10.98 -16.54
N ARG A 196 -22.99 11.32 -17.84
CA ARG A 196 -22.88 12.70 -18.32
C ARG A 196 -24.25 13.19 -18.81
N LYS A 197 -24.50 14.51 -18.67
CA LYS A 197 -25.77 15.14 -19.08
C LYS A 197 -26.19 14.69 -20.47
N ILE A 198 -27.44 14.25 -20.59
CA ILE A 198 -28.11 14.08 -21.88
C ILE A 198 -28.17 15.48 -22.52
N PRO A 199 -27.79 15.65 -23.81
CA PRO A 199 -27.91 16.95 -24.47
C PRO A 199 -29.38 17.39 -24.46
N ALA A 200 -29.63 18.68 -24.18
CA ALA A 200 -30.98 19.23 -24.00
C ALA A 200 -31.92 18.98 -25.20
N ASP A 201 -31.38 18.75 -26.39
CA ASP A 201 -32.15 18.43 -27.60
C ASP A 201 -32.85 17.05 -27.53
N TYR A 202 -32.32 16.11 -26.75
CA TYR A 202 -32.91 14.78 -26.56
C TYR A 202 -33.92 14.71 -25.40
N GLU A 203 -33.96 15.71 -24.50
CA GLU A 203 -35.00 15.81 -23.46
C GLU A 203 -36.39 16.04 -24.06
N LYS A 204 -36.48 16.60 -25.27
CA LYS A 204 -37.74 16.84 -25.99
C LYS A 204 -38.29 15.60 -26.71
N LEU A 205 -37.57 14.47 -26.67
CA LEU A 205 -37.94 13.21 -27.31
C LEU A 205 -38.39 12.13 -26.31
N LEU A 206 -38.46 12.47 -25.02
CA LEU A 206 -38.99 11.67 -23.92
C LEU A 206 -40.33 12.26 -23.46
#